data_AF-A0A0D0D2R8-F1
#
_entry.id   AF-A0A0D0D2R8-F1
#
_cell.length_a   1.000
_cell.length_b   1.000
_cell.length_c   1.000
_cell.angle_alpha   90.00
_cell.angle_beta   90.00
_cell.angle_gamma   90.00
#
_symmetry.space_group_name_H-M   'P 1'
#
loop_
_entity.id
_entity.type
_entity.pdbx_description
1 polymer ?
#
loop_
_entity_poly.entity_id
_entity_poly.type
_entity_poly.pdbx_seq_one_letter_code
_entity_poly.pdbx_strand_id
1 'polypeptide(L)'
;RAMISLGADEDTLVQYQALEKEHLKVITAVSDPNAQGHQDSTLAWFWTMDVQRDAEMNDWMSEFYRGHWLRAKALKDRWEEEVELLRAEGKWIINFFDYKARSWDKLFWASEMQGWVGHACYAVQQWADFSRLWDHYKDLLHM
;
A
#
# COMPACT_ATOMS: atom_id res chain seq x y z
N ARG A 1 -0.24 26.62 31.67
CA ARG A 1 0.30 27.21 32.93
C ARG A 1 -0.64 28.23 33.57
N ALA A 2 -1.47 28.96 32.82
CA ALA A 2 -2.40 29.93 33.39
C ALA A 2 -3.36 29.36 34.46
N MET A 3 -3.98 28.19 34.24
CA MET A 3 -4.92 27.60 35.23
C MET A 3 -4.24 27.17 36.54
N ILE A 4 -3.01 26.65 36.46
CA ILE A 4 -2.20 26.34 37.65
C ILE A 4 -1.89 27.62 38.44
N SER A 5 -1.58 28.71 37.74
CA SER A 5 -1.33 30.02 38.37
C SER A 5 -2.59 30.68 38.93
N LEU A 6 -3.78 30.30 38.47
CA LEU A 6 -5.08 30.79 38.95
C LEU A 6 -5.64 29.96 40.12
N GLY A 7 -4.93 28.89 40.55
CA GLY A 7 -5.39 28.03 41.64
C GLY A 7 -6.64 27.21 41.29
N ALA A 8 -6.75 26.77 40.03
CA ALA A 8 -7.84 25.89 39.59
C ALA A 8 -7.87 24.62 40.44
N ASP A 9 -9.08 24.08 40.64
CA ASP A 9 -9.28 22.86 41.43
C ASP A 9 -8.67 21.62 40.74
N GLU A 10 -8.46 20.58 41.53
CA GLU A 10 -7.79 19.35 41.09
C GLU A 10 -8.58 18.64 39.97
N ASP A 11 -9.92 18.68 40.00
CA ASP A 11 -10.77 18.06 38.97
C ASP A 11 -10.62 18.80 37.63
N THR A 12 -10.54 20.13 37.65
CA THR A 12 -10.25 20.95 36.46
C THR A 12 -8.85 20.69 35.90
N LEU A 13 -7.85 20.42 36.76
CA LEU A 13 -6.47 20.15 36.33
C LEU A 13 -6.28 18.71 35.80
N VAL A 14 -7.10 17.76 36.25
CA VAL A 14 -7.18 16.41 35.67
C VAL A 14 -7.73 16.47 34.24
N GLN A 15 -8.77 17.29 34.02
CA GLN A 15 -9.34 17.48 32.70
C GLN A 15 -8.41 18.29 31.78
N TYR A 16 -7.89 19.43 32.25
CA TYR A 16 -7.06 20.32 31.45
C TYR A 16 -5.59 20.28 31.91
N GLN A 17 -4.84 19.29 31.40
CA GLN A 17 -3.43 19.10 31.75
C GLN A 17 -2.55 20.30 31.40
N ALA A 18 -1.32 20.32 31.92
CA ALA A 18 -0.37 21.38 31.61
C ALA A 18 0.00 21.37 30.11
N LEU A 19 -0.13 22.54 29.46
CA LEU A 19 0.35 22.72 28.10
C LEU A 19 1.87 22.92 28.11
N GLU A 20 2.59 21.95 27.55
CA GLU A 20 4.04 21.98 27.38
C GLU A 20 4.41 22.35 25.95
N LYS A 21 5.64 22.87 25.75
CA LYS A 21 6.11 23.26 24.41
C LYS A 21 6.16 22.10 23.43
N GLU A 22 6.30 20.87 23.94
CA GLU A 22 6.33 19.64 23.17
C GLU A 22 4.95 19.33 22.56
N HIS A 23 3.86 19.66 23.27
CA HIS A 23 2.48 19.53 22.79
C HIS A 23 2.13 20.53 21.68
N LEU A 24 2.91 21.60 21.52
CA LEU A 24 2.72 22.64 20.50
C LEU A 24 3.53 22.41 19.23
N LYS A 25 4.33 21.33 19.16
CA LYS A 25 5.01 20.96 17.93
C LYS A 25 3.95 20.60 16.88
N VAL A 26 4.05 21.23 15.71
CA VAL A 26 3.19 20.90 14.57
C VAL A 26 3.37 19.42 14.29
N ILE A 27 2.31 18.64 14.49
CA ILE A 27 2.29 17.21 14.20
C ILE A 27 2.34 17.11 12.68
N THR A 28 3.53 16.86 12.13
CA THR A 28 3.71 16.74 10.68
C THR A 28 2.95 15.54 10.14
N ALA A 29 2.60 14.54 10.95
CA ALA A 29 1.69 13.46 10.56
C ALA A 29 0.28 13.94 10.18
N VAL A 30 -0.12 15.16 10.57
CA VAL A 30 -1.37 15.81 10.13
C VAL A 30 -1.18 16.55 8.80
N SER A 31 0.04 16.97 8.47
CA SER A 31 0.36 17.78 7.27
C SER A 31 1.00 16.99 6.12
N ASP A 32 1.75 15.92 6.41
CA ASP A 32 2.37 14.99 5.44
C ASP A 32 2.32 13.55 5.99
N PRO A 33 1.25 12.81 5.69
CA PRO A 33 1.06 11.44 6.17
C PRO A 33 1.91 10.39 5.44
N ASN A 34 2.68 10.77 4.41
CA ASN A 34 3.59 9.86 3.69
C ASN A 34 5.04 9.92 4.21
N ALA A 35 5.32 10.74 5.22
CA ALA A 35 6.63 10.78 5.86
C ALA A 35 6.94 9.44 6.54
N GLN A 36 7.90 8.70 5.97
CA GLN A 36 8.37 7.42 6.50
C GLN A 36 9.01 7.63 7.89
N GLY A 37 8.44 7.02 8.94
CA GLY A 37 9.03 7.01 10.29
C GLY A 37 8.18 7.59 11.43
N HIS A 38 6.87 7.82 11.26
CA HIS A 38 6.01 8.34 12.33
C HIS A 38 5.11 7.27 12.98
N GLN A 39 5.72 6.26 13.61
CA GLN A 39 4.97 5.37 14.52
C GLN A 39 4.75 5.96 15.93
N ASP A 40 5.45 7.05 16.30
CA ASP A 40 5.48 7.56 17.68
C ASP A 40 5.06 9.04 17.85
N SER A 41 4.32 9.62 16.92
CA SER A 41 3.73 10.96 17.16
C SER A 41 2.43 10.81 17.95
N THR A 42 2.54 10.60 19.26
CA THR A 42 1.41 10.70 20.20
C THR A 42 0.78 12.07 20.04
N LEU A 43 -0.49 12.12 19.62
CA LEU A 43 -1.28 13.33 19.58
C LEU A 43 -1.25 14.00 20.96
N ALA A 44 -1.09 15.33 20.99
CA ALA A 44 -1.15 16.07 22.25
C ALA A 44 -2.45 15.78 23.00
N TRP A 45 -2.40 15.75 24.33
CA TRP A 45 -3.52 15.37 25.19
C TRP A 45 -4.80 16.18 24.94
N PHE A 46 -4.68 17.44 24.49
CA PHE A 46 -5.83 18.29 24.17
C PHE A 46 -6.61 17.83 22.93
N TRP A 47 -6.00 17.01 22.05
CA TRP A 47 -6.68 16.33 20.93
C TRP A 47 -7.37 15.02 21.34
N THR A 48 -7.02 14.48 22.51
CA THR A 48 -7.56 13.22 23.06
C THR A 48 -8.50 13.44 24.24
N MET A 49 -8.82 14.70 24.58
CA MET A 49 -9.87 15.01 25.56
C MET A 49 -11.19 14.37 25.11
N ASP A 50 -11.89 13.74 26.05
CA ASP A 50 -13.12 12.99 25.80
C ASP A 50 -14.20 13.90 25.20
N VAL A 51 -14.37 13.78 23.88
CA VAL A 51 -15.34 14.53 23.08
C VAL A 51 -16.77 14.06 23.37
N GLN A 52 -17.01 13.03 24.20
CA GLN A 52 -18.38 12.56 24.48
C GLN A 52 -19.28 13.63 25.12
N ARG A 53 -18.73 14.60 25.87
CA ARG A 53 -19.50 15.74 26.40
C ARG A 53 -19.72 16.88 25.38
N ASP A 54 -18.86 16.98 24.36
CA ASP A 54 -18.88 18.00 23.30
C ASP A 54 -19.33 17.44 21.94
N ALA A 55 -19.78 16.19 21.88
CA ALA A 55 -20.16 15.49 20.66
C ALA A 55 -21.36 16.15 19.96
N GLU A 56 -22.15 16.93 20.69
CA GLU A 56 -23.22 17.76 20.11
C GLU A 56 -22.71 19.07 19.48
N MET A 57 -21.46 19.49 19.78
CA MET A 57 -20.97 20.84 19.45
C MET A 57 -19.73 20.88 18.53
N ASN A 58 -19.05 19.76 18.26
CA ASN A 58 -17.77 19.77 17.53
C ASN A 58 -17.82 19.05 16.17
N ASP A 59 -18.59 19.63 15.24
CA ASP A 59 -18.69 19.25 13.82
C ASP A 59 -17.31 19.00 13.17
N TRP A 60 -16.33 19.84 13.54
CA TRP A 60 -14.96 19.76 13.02
C TRP A 60 -14.21 18.49 13.43
N MET A 61 -14.40 17.98 14.65
CA MET A 61 -13.77 16.71 15.09
C MET A 61 -14.38 15.50 14.37
N SER A 62 -15.70 15.51 14.12
CA SER A 62 -16.37 14.48 13.34
C SER A 62 -15.84 14.43 11.91
N GLU A 63 -15.69 15.60 11.26
CA GLU A 63 -15.10 15.71 9.92
C GLU A 63 -13.63 15.28 9.88
N PHE A 64 -12.85 15.57 10.93
CA PHE A 64 -11.47 15.06 11.07
C PHE A 64 -11.43 13.53 11.07
N TYR A 65 -12.18 12.87 11.96
CA TYR A 65 -12.21 11.40 12.02
C TYR A 65 -12.76 10.77 10.74
N ARG A 66 -13.78 11.38 10.14
CA ARG A 66 -14.33 10.95 8.85
C ARG A 66 -13.28 11.01 7.73
N GLY A 67 -12.50 12.08 7.66
CA GLY A 67 -11.40 12.23 6.71
C GLY A 67 -10.30 11.17 6.91
N HIS A 68 -9.93 10.89 8.16
CA HIS A 68 -8.98 9.82 8.48
C HIS A 68 -9.50 8.44 8.10
N TRP A 69 -10.76 8.13 8.40
CA TRP A 69 -11.39 6.86 8.03
C TRP A 69 -11.49 6.70 6.51
N LEU A 70 -11.91 7.73 5.76
CA LEU A 70 -11.99 7.67 4.30
C LEU A 70 -10.63 7.38 3.66
N ARG A 71 -9.55 7.95 4.19
CA ARG A 71 -8.19 7.67 3.70
C ARG A 71 -7.71 6.27 4.04
N ALA A 72 -7.93 5.81 5.27
CA ALA A 72 -7.59 4.44 5.67
C ALA A 72 -8.36 3.42 4.82
N LYS A 73 -9.64 3.69 4.56
CA LYS A 73 -10.46 2.90 3.65
C LYS A 73 -9.91 2.93 2.24
N ALA A 74 -9.63 4.11 1.66
CA ALA A 74 -9.07 4.21 0.31
C ALA A 74 -7.72 3.51 0.17
N LEU A 75 -6.87 3.53 1.21
CA LEU A 75 -5.62 2.79 1.23
C LEU A 75 -5.89 1.28 1.21
N LYS A 76 -6.78 0.79 2.08
CA LYS A 76 -7.20 -0.61 2.13
C LYS A 76 -7.79 -1.07 0.79
N ASP A 77 -8.69 -0.27 0.21
CA ASP A 77 -9.34 -0.57 -1.07
C ASP A 77 -8.27 -0.65 -2.19
N ARG A 78 -7.28 0.27 -2.20
CA ARG A 78 -6.14 0.20 -3.13
C ARG A 78 -5.30 -1.07 -2.95
N TRP A 79 -5.01 -1.46 -1.71
CA TRP A 79 -4.25 -2.70 -1.46
C TRP A 79 -5.01 -3.94 -1.94
N GLU A 80 -6.34 -3.95 -1.81
CA GLU A 80 -7.17 -5.02 -2.36
C GLU A 80 -7.12 -5.04 -3.89
N GLU A 81 -7.26 -3.88 -4.54
CA GLU A 81 -7.10 -3.75 -6.00
C GLU A 81 -5.73 -4.23 -6.45
N GLU A 82 -4.65 -3.84 -5.77
CA GLU A 82 -3.28 -4.24 -6.11
C GLU A 82 -3.10 -5.76 -6.02
N VAL A 83 -3.69 -6.41 -5.01
CA VAL A 83 -3.66 -7.87 -4.90
C VAL A 83 -4.38 -8.55 -6.08
N GLU A 84 -5.50 -8.00 -6.54
CA GLU A 84 -6.19 -8.50 -7.73
C GLU A 84 -5.37 -8.29 -9.00
N LEU A 85 -4.79 -7.10 -9.17
CA LEU A 85 -3.91 -6.77 -10.30
C LEU A 85 -2.70 -7.69 -10.36
N LEU A 86 -1.97 -7.88 -9.25
CA LEU A 86 -0.81 -8.76 -9.21
C LEU A 86 -1.16 -10.22 -9.56
N ARG A 87 -2.34 -10.71 -9.14
CA ARG A 87 -2.82 -12.03 -9.55
C ARG A 87 -3.13 -12.11 -11.04
N ALA A 88 -3.72 -11.05 -11.61
CA ALA A 88 -4.00 -10.96 -13.03
C ALA A 88 -2.70 -10.87 -13.85
N GLU A 89 -1.75 -10.05 -13.42
CA GLU A 89 -0.42 -9.91 -14.02
C GLU A 89 0.35 -11.23 -13.98
N GLY A 90 0.36 -11.94 -12.85
CA GLY A 90 0.97 -13.26 -12.75
C GLY A 90 0.42 -14.25 -13.79
N LYS A 91 -0.91 -14.27 -13.97
CA LYS A 91 -1.55 -15.08 -15.03
C LYS A 91 -1.16 -14.61 -16.43
N TRP A 92 -1.09 -13.30 -16.66
CA TRP A 92 -0.67 -12.73 -17.94
C TRP A 92 0.77 -13.12 -18.30
N ILE A 93 1.68 -13.08 -17.35
CA ILE A 93 3.09 -13.47 -17.54
C ILE A 93 3.20 -14.94 -17.94
N ILE A 94 2.49 -15.84 -17.27
CA ILE A 94 2.45 -17.27 -17.64
C ILE A 94 1.91 -17.43 -19.06
N ASN A 95 0.76 -16.82 -19.37
CA ASN A 95 0.15 -16.91 -20.70
C ASN A 95 1.08 -16.35 -21.78
N PHE A 96 1.83 -15.29 -21.47
CA PHE A 96 2.82 -14.70 -22.36
C PHE A 96 3.97 -15.69 -22.65
N PHE A 97 4.51 -16.37 -21.64
CA PHE A 97 5.58 -17.36 -21.84
C PHE A 97 5.11 -18.54 -22.70
N ASP A 98 3.92 -19.10 -22.44
CA ASP A 98 3.34 -20.16 -23.28
C ASP A 98 3.14 -19.68 -24.73
N TYR A 99 2.57 -18.50 -24.90
CA TYR A 99 2.40 -17.89 -26.22
C TYR A 99 3.75 -17.71 -26.95
N LYS A 100 4.79 -17.24 -26.26
CA LYS A 100 6.12 -17.06 -26.82
C LYS A 100 6.77 -18.39 -27.19
N ALA A 101 6.68 -19.40 -26.33
CA ALA A 101 7.17 -20.74 -26.62
C ALA A 101 6.52 -21.28 -27.91
N ARG A 102 5.19 -21.30 -27.98
CA ARG A 102 4.45 -21.76 -29.18
C ARG A 102 4.79 -20.95 -30.44
N SER A 103 5.06 -19.65 -30.30
CA SER A 103 5.46 -18.80 -31.43
C SER A 103 6.84 -19.18 -31.95
N TRP A 104 7.79 -19.47 -31.06
CA TRP A 104 9.13 -19.92 -31.44
C TRP A 104 9.12 -21.34 -32.02
N ASP A 105 8.27 -22.23 -31.52
CA ASP A 105 8.06 -23.57 -32.11
C ASP A 105 7.58 -23.47 -33.57
N LYS A 106 6.62 -22.59 -33.87
CA LYS A 106 6.20 -22.32 -35.26
C LYS A 106 7.34 -21.78 -36.13
N LEU A 107 8.18 -20.90 -35.58
CA LEU A 107 9.33 -20.35 -36.29
C LEU A 107 10.42 -21.41 -36.54
N PHE A 108 10.58 -22.37 -35.64
CA PHE A 108 11.45 -23.52 -35.84
C PHE A 108 11.02 -24.31 -37.07
N TRP A 109 9.77 -24.77 -37.12
CA TRP A 109 9.25 -25.55 -38.27
C TRP A 109 9.36 -24.78 -39.58
N ALA A 110 9.03 -23.48 -39.57
CA ALA A 110 9.15 -22.63 -40.76
C ALA A 110 10.61 -22.50 -41.25
N SER A 111 11.56 -22.39 -40.32
CA SER A 111 12.99 -22.28 -40.65
C SER A 111 13.57 -23.60 -41.12
N GLU A 112 13.15 -24.71 -40.53
CA GLU A 112 13.54 -26.06 -40.92
C GLU A 112 13.07 -26.39 -42.34
N MET A 113 11.82 -26.08 -42.66
CA MET A 113 11.26 -26.24 -44.01
C MET A 113 12.02 -25.43 -45.07
N GLN A 114 12.61 -24.29 -44.71
CA GLN A 114 13.44 -23.46 -45.60
C GLN A 114 14.92 -23.83 -45.59
N GLY A 115 15.35 -24.81 -44.78
CA GLY A 115 16.75 -25.22 -44.65
C GLY A 115 17.63 -24.21 -43.90
N TRP A 116 17.04 -23.27 -43.17
CA TRP A 116 17.77 -22.24 -42.40
C TRP A 116 18.21 -22.79 -41.04
N VAL A 117 19.23 -23.65 -41.05
CA VAL A 117 19.69 -24.42 -39.88
C VAL A 117 20.01 -23.53 -38.67
N GLY A 118 20.64 -22.37 -38.88
CA GLY A 118 20.97 -21.44 -37.79
C GLY A 118 19.72 -20.81 -37.14
N HIS A 119 18.73 -20.44 -37.95
CA HIS A 119 17.46 -19.91 -37.46
C HIS A 119 16.66 -20.98 -36.69
N ALA A 120 16.66 -22.21 -37.20
CA ALA A 120 16.03 -23.33 -36.53
C ALA A 120 16.66 -23.60 -35.15
N CYS A 121 18.00 -23.66 -35.06
CA CYS A 121 18.69 -23.84 -33.77
C CYS A 121 18.37 -22.72 -32.77
N TYR A 122 18.39 -21.45 -33.22
CA TYR A 122 18.06 -20.33 -32.34
C TYR A 122 16.60 -20.37 -31.87
N ALA A 123 15.66 -20.69 -32.77
CA ALA A 123 14.25 -20.83 -32.43
C ALA A 123 14.01 -21.92 -31.37
N VAL A 124 14.70 -23.07 -31.48
CA VAL A 124 14.64 -24.15 -30.48
C VAL A 124 15.18 -23.68 -29.13
N GLN A 125 16.30 -22.96 -29.11
CA GLN A 125 16.85 -22.41 -27.87
C GLN A 125 15.85 -21.48 -27.19
N GLN A 126 15.26 -20.55 -27.95
CA GLN A 126 14.26 -19.62 -27.42
C GLN A 126 13.01 -20.34 -26.92
N TRP A 127 12.52 -21.34 -27.67
CA TRP A 127 11.41 -22.18 -27.23
C TRP A 127 11.71 -22.85 -25.88
N ALA A 128 12.90 -23.43 -25.72
CA ALA A 128 13.30 -24.11 -24.50
C ALA A 128 13.37 -23.14 -23.30
N ASP A 129 13.94 -21.95 -23.51
CA ASP A 129 14.03 -20.91 -22.47
C ASP A 129 12.64 -20.46 -22.00
N PHE A 130 11.72 -20.15 -22.93
CA PHE A 130 10.36 -19.75 -22.59
C PHE A 130 9.53 -20.88 -21.98
N SER A 131 9.74 -22.13 -22.40
CA SER A 131 9.07 -23.29 -21.80
C SER A 131 9.52 -23.50 -20.36
N ARG A 132 10.82 -23.37 -20.08
CA ARG A 132 11.37 -23.47 -18.73
C ARG A 132 10.84 -22.35 -17.82
N LEU A 133 10.73 -21.13 -18.33
CA LEU A 133 10.12 -20.02 -17.58
C LEU A 133 8.65 -20.30 -17.30
N TRP A 134 7.90 -20.81 -18.27
CA TRP A 134 6.51 -21.19 -18.07
C TRP A 134 6.35 -22.25 -16.98
N ASP A 135 7.14 -23.33 -17.02
CA ASP A 135 7.11 -24.39 -16.01
C ASP A 135 7.39 -23.83 -14.60
N HIS A 136 8.45 -23.03 -14.46
CA HIS A 136 8.84 -22.45 -13.17
C HIS A 136 7.75 -21.54 -12.57
N TYR A 137 7.15 -20.67 -13.37
CA TYR A 137 6.16 -19.70 -12.89
C TYR A 137 4.77 -20.32 -12.71
N LYS A 138 4.44 -21.38 -13.45
CA LYS A 138 3.20 -22.12 -13.26
C LYS A 138 3.13 -22.76 -11.87
N ASP A 139 4.23 -23.34 -11.42
CA ASP A 139 4.28 -23.98 -10.09
C ASP A 139 4.14 -22.95 -8.95
N LEU A 140 4.63 -21.73 -9.14
CA LEU A 140 4.52 -20.64 -8.16
C LEU A 140 3.08 -20.08 -7.99
N LEU A 141 2.20 -20.23 -8.99
CA LEU A 141 0.82 -19.72 -8.95
C LEU A 141 -0.20 -20.74 -8.43
N HIS A 142 0.21 -21.99 -8.20
CA HIS A 142 -0.62 -23.08 -7.67
C HIS A 142 -0.31 -23.46 -6.20
N MET A 143 0.65 -22.80 -5.55
CA MET A 143 0.90 -22.84 -4.09
C MET A 143 0.08 -21.80 -3.35
#